data_AF-A0A6P0YBJ6-F1
#
_entry.id   AF-A0A6P0YBJ6-F1
#
_cell.length_a   1.000
_cell.length_b   1.000
_cell.length_c   1.000
_cell.angle_alpha   90.00
_cell.angle_beta   90.00
_cell.angle_gamma   90.00
#
_symmetry.space_group_name_H-M   'P 1'
#
loop_
_entity.id
_entity.type
_entity.pdbx_description
1 polymer ?
#
loop_
_entity_poly.entity_id
_entity_poly.type
_entity_poly.pdbx_seq_one_letter_code
_entity_poly.pdbx_strand_id
1 'polypeptide(L)'
;MLKTDPTYTFPESNHPIVKSLFHHSDQELLTLFQNYPDQGKYFVAIFCRYGMIVQTLIQHSVRSPVQADYLFAQTWQHIFYELRGLDLREGADPTNENTTLQNWLINVTAISLNQAEIPPVESIRYSLQVAPPPLWCYVKQVLDQLEALLRLILLMSQTFHWSETRIAAYLQAEGETISSQEIKSLLQQGYHHLDNNLPEDIKAIYFNDDMKQVSTSINQFLKVSK
;
A
#
# COMPACT_ATOMS: atom_id res chain seq x y z
N MET A 1 -0.22 15.12 -32.33
CA MET A 1 -0.57 13.74 -31.91
C MET A 1 -0.28 13.65 -30.42
N LEU A 2 -1.32 13.72 -29.59
CA LEU A 2 -1.21 13.47 -28.16
C LEU A 2 -0.78 12.01 -27.99
N LYS A 3 0.44 11.78 -27.47
CA LYS A 3 0.79 10.48 -26.94
C LYS A 3 -0.16 10.27 -25.77
N THR A 4 -1.14 9.40 -25.92
CA THR A 4 -1.87 8.84 -24.78
C THR A 4 -0.82 8.11 -23.96
N ASP A 5 -0.42 8.72 -22.84
CA ASP A 5 0.41 8.06 -21.85
C ASP A 5 -0.23 6.72 -21.47
N PRO A 6 0.56 5.67 -21.18
CA PRO A 6 0.01 4.38 -20.86
C PRO A 6 -0.85 4.52 -19.59
N THR A 7 -2.17 4.42 -19.77
CA THR A 7 -3.12 4.17 -18.69
C THR A 7 -2.60 2.97 -17.91
N TYR A 8 -2.23 3.16 -16.64
CA TYR A 8 -1.83 2.04 -15.80
C TYR A 8 -3.02 1.10 -15.69
N THR A 9 -2.88 -0.10 -16.23
CA THR A 9 -3.89 -1.14 -16.11
C THR A 9 -3.69 -1.83 -14.77
N PHE A 10 -4.73 -1.87 -13.94
CA PHE A 10 -4.70 -2.59 -12.65
C PHE A 10 -4.81 -4.10 -12.93
N PRO A 11 -3.71 -4.89 -12.91
CA PRO A 11 -3.78 -6.32 -13.18
C PRO A 11 -4.70 -7.07 -12.21
N GLU A 12 -4.87 -6.54 -10.99
CA GLU A 12 -5.72 -7.11 -9.94
C GLU A 12 -7.18 -7.18 -10.35
N SER A 13 -7.64 -6.27 -11.21
CA SER A 13 -8.99 -6.29 -11.78
C SER A 13 -9.27 -7.57 -12.57
N ASN A 14 -8.22 -8.27 -13.02
CA ASN A 14 -8.36 -9.54 -13.73
C ASN A 14 -8.41 -10.76 -12.81
N HIS A 15 -8.07 -10.61 -11.53
CA HIS A 15 -7.96 -11.71 -10.58
C HIS A 15 -9.35 -12.30 -10.24
N PRO A 16 -9.52 -13.64 -10.17
CA PRO A 16 -10.82 -14.27 -9.90
C PRO A 16 -11.48 -13.81 -8.60
N ILE A 17 -10.69 -13.61 -7.53
CA ILE A 17 -11.19 -13.10 -6.24
C ILE A 17 -11.78 -11.71 -6.39
N VAL A 18 -11.17 -10.84 -7.20
CA VAL A 18 -11.64 -9.46 -7.38
C VAL A 18 -12.85 -9.42 -8.30
N LYS A 19 -12.84 -10.19 -9.39
CA LYS A 19 -13.97 -10.29 -10.33
C LYS A 19 -15.24 -10.78 -9.66
N SER A 20 -15.14 -11.74 -8.73
CA SER A 20 -16.31 -12.26 -8.02
C SER A 20 -17.03 -11.18 -7.21
N LEU A 21 -16.38 -10.05 -6.90
CA LEU A 21 -16.93 -8.94 -6.12
C LEU A 21 -17.58 -7.83 -6.97
N PHE A 22 -17.49 -7.89 -8.30
CA PHE A 22 -17.98 -6.82 -9.18
C PHE A 22 -19.49 -6.60 -9.14
N HIS A 23 -20.25 -7.58 -8.66
CA HIS A 23 -21.70 -7.48 -8.50
C HIS A 23 -22.14 -6.68 -7.26
N HIS A 24 -21.23 -6.42 -6.32
CA HIS A 24 -21.55 -5.63 -5.12
C HIS A 24 -21.62 -4.13 -5.43
N SER A 25 -22.60 -3.45 -4.82
CA SER A 25 -22.70 -1.99 -4.78
C SER A 25 -21.56 -1.37 -3.95
N ASP A 26 -21.38 -0.05 -4.07
CA ASP A 26 -20.36 0.68 -3.32
C ASP A 26 -20.57 0.59 -1.81
N GLN A 27 -21.83 0.70 -1.38
CA GLN A 27 -22.21 0.55 0.02
C GLN A 27 -21.89 -0.85 0.55
N GLU A 28 -22.18 -1.89 -0.22
CA GLU A 28 -21.88 -3.27 0.16
C GLU A 28 -20.37 -3.49 0.25
N LEU A 29 -19.59 -3.04 -0.75
CA LEU A 29 -18.13 -3.16 -0.70
C LEU A 29 -17.53 -2.41 0.48
N LEU A 30 -17.99 -1.20 0.77
CA LEU A 30 -17.54 -0.43 1.93
C LEU A 30 -17.87 -1.15 3.24
N THR A 31 -19.11 -1.62 3.37
CA THR A 31 -19.58 -2.34 4.56
C THR A 31 -18.76 -3.63 4.78
N LEU A 32 -18.48 -4.37 3.70
CA LEU A 32 -17.65 -5.58 3.76
C LEU A 32 -16.20 -5.26 4.12
N PHE A 33 -15.62 -4.20 3.55
CA PHE A 33 -14.28 -3.73 3.92
C PHE A 33 -14.18 -3.35 5.41
N GLN A 34 -15.19 -2.68 5.95
CA GLN A 34 -15.23 -2.26 7.35
C GLN A 34 -15.45 -3.42 8.32
N ASN A 35 -16.32 -4.38 7.96
CA ASN A 35 -16.68 -5.49 8.84
C ASN A 35 -15.68 -6.66 8.83
N TYR A 36 -14.86 -6.79 7.78
CA TYR A 36 -13.88 -7.86 7.61
C TYR A 36 -12.46 -7.29 7.41
N PRO A 37 -11.85 -6.68 8.45
CA PRO A 37 -10.55 -6.04 8.35
C PRO A 37 -9.38 -7.00 8.05
N ASP A 38 -9.62 -8.31 8.21
CA ASP A 38 -8.72 -9.41 7.89
C ASP A 38 -8.78 -9.85 6.41
N GLN A 39 -9.71 -9.30 5.61
CA GLN A 39 -9.90 -9.63 4.19
C GLN A 39 -9.63 -8.42 3.30
N GLY A 40 -8.51 -8.45 2.57
CA GLY A 40 -8.08 -7.31 1.78
C GLY A 40 -8.73 -7.16 0.41
N LYS A 41 -9.38 -8.21 -0.10
CA LYS A 41 -10.04 -8.23 -1.41
C LYS A 41 -11.10 -7.15 -1.60
N TYR A 42 -11.78 -6.72 -0.53
CA TYR A 42 -12.80 -5.69 -0.61
C TYR A 42 -12.17 -4.33 -0.93
N PHE A 43 -11.05 -4.00 -0.27
CA PHE A 43 -10.30 -2.80 -0.61
C PHE A 43 -9.71 -2.87 -2.01
N VAL A 44 -9.18 -4.03 -2.42
CA VAL A 44 -8.70 -4.23 -3.80
C VAL A 44 -9.83 -4.01 -4.82
N ALA A 45 -11.04 -4.49 -4.56
CA ALA A 45 -12.18 -4.28 -5.44
C ALA A 45 -12.58 -2.80 -5.55
N ILE A 46 -12.59 -2.06 -4.42
CA ILE A 46 -12.80 -0.60 -4.41
C ILE A 46 -11.71 0.11 -5.23
N PHE A 47 -10.45 -0.27 -5.02
CA PHE A 47 -9.32 0.25 -5.78
C PHE A 47 -9.45 -0.03 -7.28
N CYS A 48 -9.79 -1.25 -7.69
CA CYS A 48 -10.00 -1.60 -9.09
C CYS A 48 -11.15 -0.80 -9.74
N ARG A 49 -12.20 -0.46 -8.97
CA ARG A 49 -13.35 0.32 -9.45
C ARG A 49 -13.01 1.81 -9.63
N TYR A 50 -12.20 2.39 -8.75
CA TYR A 50 -11.98 3.84 -8.71
C TYR A 50 -10.54 4.31 -8.93
N GLY A 51 -9.59 3.39 -9.06
CA GLY A 51 -8.18 3.65 -9.28
C GLY A 51 -7.95 4.64 -10.42
N MET A 52 -8.69 4.46 -11.51
CA MET A 52 -8.62 5.37 -12.67
C MET A 52 -9.05 6.80 -12.34
N ILE A 53 -10.11 6.99 -11.56
CA ILE A 53 -10.59 8.33 -11.19
C ILE A 53 -9.53 9.06 -10.38
N VAL A 54 -9.01 8.41 -9.34
CA VAL A 54 -7.95 8.96 -8.48
C VAL A 54 -6.68 9.21 -9.30
N GLN A 55 -6.31 8.29 -10.19
CA GLN A 55 -5.14 8.44 -11.04
C GLN A 55 -5.26 9.66 -11.96
N THR A 56 -6.40 9.86 -12.63
CA THR A 56 -6.62 11.01 -13.51
C THR A 56 -6.54 12.33 -12.75
N LEU A 57 -7.10 12.40 -11.54
CA LEU A 57 -6.99 13.61 -10.70
C LEU A 57 -5.53 13.92 -10.34
N ILE A 58 -4.73 12.91 -10.06
CA ILE A 58 -3.32 13.06 -9.64
C ILE A 58 -2.40 13.35 -10.81
N GLN A 59 -2.59 12.71 -11.97
CA GLN A 59 -1.72 12.89 -13.14
C GLN A 59 -1.65 14.35 -13.61
N HIS A 60 -2.70 15.14 -13.39
CA HIS A 60 -2.72 16.55 -13.74
C HIS A 60 -2.12 17.47 -12.65
N SER A 61 -1.85 16.94 -11.46
CA SER A 61 -1.39 17.73 -10.31
C SER A 61 0.14 17.89 -10.24
N VAL A 62 0.91 17.02 -10.91
CA VAL A 62 2.38 16.99 -10.82
C VAL A 62 3.03 16.78 -12.17
N ARG A 63 4.27 17.28 -12.33
CA ARG A 63 5.00 17.23 -13.61
C ARG A 63 5.83 15.97 -13.83
N SER A 64 6.24 15.29 -12.75
CA SER A 64 7.08 14.09 -12.82
C SER A 64 6.23 12.83 -12.68
N PRO A 65 6.34 11.84 -13.60
CA PRO A 65 5.64 10.56 -13.47
C PRO A 65 5.96 9.83 -12.17
N VAL A 66 7.21 9.87 -11.71
CA VAL A 66 7.63 9.23 -10.44
C VAL A 66 6.97 9.89 -9.23
N GLN A 67 6.80 11.22 -9.27
CA GLN A 67 6.06 11.95 -8.23
C GLN A 67 4.56 11.65 -8.31
N ALA A 68 4.00 11.48 -9.50
CA ALA A 68 2.60 11.11 -9.69
C ALA A 68 2.32 9.73 -9.11
N ASP A 69 3.17 8.74 -9.41
CA ASP A 69 3.07 7.38 -8.88
C ASP A 69 3.18 7.37 -7.36
N TYR A 70 4.13 8.12 -6.80
CA TYR A 70 4.30 8.24 -5.35
C TYR A 70 3.08 8.90 -4.68
N LEU A 71 2.59 10.01 -5.25
CA LEU A 71 1.42 10.72 -4.72
C LEU A 71 0.15 9.87 -4.83
N PHE A 72 0.01 9.09 -5.91
CA PHE A 72 -1.06 8.12 -6.09
C PHE A 72 -1.06 7.08 -4.96
N ALA A 73 0.12 6.54 -4.62
CA ALA A 73 0.27 5.60 -3.51
C ALA A 73 -0.09 6.23 -2.14
N GLN A 74 0.41 7.45 -1.88
CA GLN A 74 0.12 8.17 -0.63
C GLN A 74 -1.37 8.51 -0.49
N THR A 75 -2.01 8.92 -1.58
CA THR A 75 -3.43 9.24 -1.60
C THR A 75 -4.27 8.00 -1.30
N TRP A 76 -3.94 6.87 -1.94
CA TRP A 76 -4.62 5.60 -1.64
C TRP A 76 -4.38 5.09 -0.23
N GLN A 77 -3.20 5.36 0.35
CA GLN A 77 -2.96 5.09 1.76
C GLN A 77 -3.84 5.95 2.67
N HIS A 78 -4.00 7.25 2.37
CA HIS A 78 -4.91 8.09 3.13
C HIS A 78 -6.35 7.59 3.00
N ILE A 79 -6.81 7.33 1.76
CA ILE A 79 -8.12 6.73 1.47
C ILE A 79 -8.34 5.43 2.26
N PHE A 80 -7.35 4.53 2.29
CA PHE A 80 -7.45 3.25 3.00
C PHE A 80 -7.80 3.41 4.48
N TYR A 81 -7.20 4.40 5.15
CA TYR A 81 -7.47 4.67 6.55
C TYR A 81 -8.81 5.38 6.75
N GLU A 82 -9.13 6.39 5.93
CA GLU A 82 -10.38 7.13 6.02
C GLU A 82 -11.61 6.27 5.74
N LEU A 83 -11.51 5.32 4.78
CA LEU A 83 -12.59 4.38 4.46
C LEU A 83 -13.05 3.55 5.67
N ARG A 84 -12.20 3.36 6.69
CA ARG A 84 -12.57 2.60 7.90
C ARG A 84 -13.62 3.31 8.76
N GLY A 85 -13.65 4.64 8.71
CA GLY A 85 -14.60 5.47 9.44
C GLY A 85 -15.69 6.10 8.58
N LEU A 86 -15.67 5.87 7.27
CA LEU A 86 -16.59 6.49 6.34
C LEU A 86 -18.03 5.96 6.51
N ASP A 87 -18.98 6.86 6.76
CA ASP A 87 -20.41 6.55 6.67
C ASP A 87 -21.04 7.26 5.46
N LEU A 88 -21.32 6.52 4.40
CA LEU A 88 -22.02 7.05 3.22
C LEU A 88 -23.49 7.40 3.52
N ARG A 89 -24.06 6.92 4.63
CA ARG A 89 -25.44 7.19 5.04
C ARG A 89 -25.59 8.53 5.75
N GLU A 90 -24.52 9.07 6.32
CA GLU A 90 -24.51 10.44 6.89
C GLU A 90 -24.63 11.52 5.80
N GLY A 91 -24.38 11.17 4.54
CA GLY A 91 -24.71 11.99 3.37
C GLY A 91 -26.20 12.03 3.02
N ALA A 92 -27.09 11.61 3.92
CA ALA A 92 -28.55 11.72 3.81
C ALA A 92 -29.12 12.91 4.62
N ASP A 93 -28.30 13.92 4.91
CA ASP A 93 -28.78 15.22 5.36
C ASP A 93 -29.57 15.87 4.20
N PRO A 94 -30.84 16.29 4.35
CA PRO A 94 -31.66 16.80 3.26
C PRO A 94 -31.10 18.03 2.52
N THR A 95 -30.00 18.63 3.01
CA THR A 95 -29.24 19.70 2.35
C THR A 95 -27.97 19.24 1.61
N ASN A 96 -27.52 18.00 1.82
CA ASN A 96 -26.39 17.39 1.11
C ASN A 96 -26.90 16.17 0.34
N GLU A 97 -27.09 16.31 -0.97
CA GLU A 97 -27.48 15.20 -1.84
C GLU A 97 -26.49 14.02 -1.68
N ASN A 98 -27.01 12.85 -1.30
CA ASN A 98 -26.40 11.51 -1.34
C ASN A 98 -24.91 11.49 -1.70
N THR A 99 -24.03 11.61 -0.69
CA THR A 99 -22.58 11.49 -0.92
C THR A 99 -22.27 10.09 -1.44
N THR A 100 -22.06 9.96 -2.75
CA THR A 100 -21.62 8.70 -3.36
C THR A 100 -20.16 8.44 -3.01
N LEU A 101 -19.75 7.16 -2.99
CA LEU A 101 -18.35 6.79 -2.77
C LEU A 101 -17.42 7.46 -3.79
N GLN A 102 -17.86 7.61 -5.04
CA GLN A 102 -17.14 8.35 -6.07
C GLN A 102 -16.92 9.83 -5.69
N ASN A 103 -17.97 10.54 -5.27
CA ASN A 103 -17.86 11.95 -4.89
C ASN A 103 -16.95 12.12 -3.67
N TRP A 104 -17.08 11.21 -2.70
CA TRP A 104 -16.19 11.19 -1.54
C TRP A 104 -14.73 10.96 -1.95
N LEU A 105 -14.45 10.01 -2.85
CA LEU A 105 -13.10 9.74 -3.37
C LEU A 105 -12.49 10.95 -4.11
N ILE A 106 -13.30 11.68 -4.88
CA ILE A 106 -12.87 12.91 -5.54
C ILE A 106 -12.48 13.95 -4.48
N ASN A 107 -13.31 14.15 -3.45
CA ASN A 107 -13.07 15.13 -2.39
C ASN A 107 -11.82 14.81 -1.56
N VAL A 108 -11.67 13.57 -1.09
CA VAL A 108 -10.50 13.16 -0.30
C VAL A 108 -9.21 13.19 -1.13
N THR A 109 -9.30 12.92 -2.44
CA THR A 109 -8.15 13.09 -3.36
C THR A 109 -7.78 14.56 -3.45
N ALA A 110 -8.74 15.48 -3.63
CA ALA A 110 -8.46 16.91 -3.68
C ALA A 110 -7.83 17.44 -2.38
N ILE A 111 -8.29 16.96 -1.21
CA ILE A 111 -7.69 17.27 0.09
C ILE A 111 -6.23 16.77 0.12
N SER A 112 -6.00 15.52 -0.27
CA SER A 112 -4.65 14.92 -0.32
C SER A 112 -3.71 15.72 -1.21
N LEU A 113 -4.17 16.18 -2.37
CA LEU A 113 -3.38 17.02 -3.29
C LEU A 113 -2.97 18.35 -2.67
N ASN A 114 -3.87 19.01 -1.94
CA ASN A 114 -3.61 20.31 -1.32
C ASN A 114 -2.65 20.21 -0.13
N GLN A 115 -2.57 19.05 0.53
CA GLN A 115 -1.74 18.81 1.71
C GLN A 115 -0.43 18.07 1.38
N ALA A 116 -0.26 17.63 0.13
CA ALA A 116 0.87 16.78 -0.24
C ALA A 116 2.20 17.54 -0.21
N GLU A 117 3.08 17.16 0.71
CA GLU A 117 4.50 17.48 0.63
C GLU A 117 5.21 16.41 -0.22
N ILE A 118 5.44 16.73 -1.48
CA ILE A 118 6.03 15.79 -2.43
C ILE A 118 7.55 15.95 -2.40
N PRO A 119 8.29 14.88 -2.08
CA PRO A 119 9.74 14.97 -2.01
C PRO A 119 10.36 15.09 -3.42
N PRO A 120 11.63 15.53 -3.52
CA PRO A 120 12.36 15.58 -4.78
C PRO A 120 12.46 14.19 -5.44
N VAL A 121 12.48 14.15 -6.77
CA VAL A 121 12.43 12.91 -7.57
C VAL A 121 13.53 11.93 -7.17
N GLU A 122 14.74 12.41 -6.94
CA GLU A 122 15.94 11.65 -6.57
C GLU A 122 15.82 10.93 -5.21
N SER A 123 14.89 11.37 -4.36
CA SER A 123 14.62 10.76 -3.06
C SER A 123 13.46 9.77 -3.11
N ILE A 124 12.68 9.74 -4.20
CA ILE A 124 11.57 8.82 -4.37
C ILE A 124 12.10 7.48 -4.88
N ARG A 125 11.85 6.45 -4.07
CA ARG A 125 12.27 5.07 -4.31
C ARG A 125 11.11 4.12 -4.60
N TYR A 126 9.91 4.67 -4.72
CA TYR A 126 8.67 3.93 -4.94
C TYR A 126 8.53 3.48 -6.40
N SER A 127 7.92 2.31 -6.61
CA SER A 127 7.57 1.78 -7.93
C SER A 127 6.13 1.28 -7.89
N LEU A 128 5.26 1.89 -8.71
CA LEU A 128 3.85 1.50 -8.81
C LEU A 128 3.66 0.07 -9.34
N GLN A 129 4.59 -0.41 -10.17
CA GLN A 129 4.54 -1.76 -10.72
C GLN A 129 4.85 -2.83 -9.66
N VAL A 130 5.78 -2.53 -8.76
CA VAL A 130 6.24 -3.47 -7.72
C VAL A 130 5.35 -3.38 -6.50
N ALA A 131 4.92 -2.18 -6.14
CA ALA A 131 4.16 -1.90 -4.93
C ALA A 131 2.84 -1.18 -5.22
N PRO A 132 1.88 -1.82 -5.92
CA PRO A 132 0.59 -1.22 -6.19
C PRO A 132 -0.13 -0.81 -4.89
N PRO A 133 -0.98 0.23 -4.91
CA PRO A 133 -1.45 0.87 -3.68
C PRO A 133 -2.15 -0.07 -2.68
N PRO A 134 -3.00 -1.05 -3.09
CA PRO A 134 -3.57 -1.97 -2.11
C PRO A 134 -2.52 -2.82 -1.42
N LEU A 135 -1.57 -3.39 -2.17
CA LEU A 135 -0.47 -4.16 -1.59
C LEU A 135 0.37 -3.29 -0.64
N TRP A 136 0.67 -2.05 -1.04
CA TRP A 136 1.39 -1.08 -0.21
C TRP A 136 0.68 -0.77 1.11
N CYS A 137 -0.64 -0.58 1.09
CA CYS A 137 -1.41 -0.33 2.31
C CYS A 137 -1.31 -1.49 3.31
N TYR A 138 -1.50 -2.73 2.84
CA TYR A 138 -1.44 -3.90 3.73
C TYR A 138 -0.03 -4.21 4.22
N VAL A 139 1.00 -4.11 3.36
CA VAL A 139 2.38 -4.30 3.80
C VAL A 139 2.78 -3.25 4.83
N LYS A 140 2.40 -1.97 4.60
CA LYS A 140 2.70 -0.90 5.56
C LYS A 140 1.95 -1.11 6.88
N GLN A 141 0.69 -1.52 6.85
CA GLN A 141 -0.05 -1.87 8.07
C GLN A 141 0.66 -2.96 8.88
N VAL A 142 1.14 -4.02 8.23
CA VAL A 142 1.85 -5.10 8.94
C VAL A 142 3.22 -4.63 9.46
N LEU A 143 3.95 -3.84 8.67
CA LEU A 143 5.19 -3.21 9.15
C LEU A 143 4.93 -2.32 10.37
N ASP A 144 3.81 -1.59 10.39
CA ASP A 144 3.43 -0.69 11.48
C ASP A 144 3.08 -1.42 12.78
N GLN A 145 2.78 -2.72 12.71
CA GLN A 145 2.56 -3.60 13.88
C GLN A 145 3.86 -4.20 14.43
N LEU A 146 4.97 -4.17 13.69
CA LEU A 146 6.25 -4.67 14.17
C LEU A 146 6.82 -3.79 15.29
N GLU A 147 7.52 -4.40 16.23
CA GLU A 147 8.35 -3.68 17.19
C GLU A 147 9.37 -2.76 16.47
N ALA A 148 9.65 -1.61 17.07
CA ALA A 148 10.44 -0.55 16.43
C ALA A 148 11.83 -1.05 15.98
N LEU A 149 12.52 -1.83 16.83
CA LEU A 149 13.83 -2.40 16.52
C LEU A 149 13.76 -3.36 15.33
N LEU A 150 12.76 -4.25 15.32
CA LEU A 150 12.58 -5.23 14.27
C LEU A 150 12.28 -4.56 12.92
N ARG A 151 11.45 -3.52 12.94
CA ARG A 151 11.15 -2.69 11.76
C ARG A 151 12.40 -1.97 11.25
N LEU A 152 13.18 -1.39 12.14
CA LEU A 152 14.44 -0.71 11.78
C LEU A 152 15.43 -1.67 11.11
N ILE A 153 15.63 -2.86 11.69
CA ILE A 153 16.51 -3.89 11.14
C ILE A 153 16.07 -4.32 9.74
N LEU A 154 14.77 -4.55 9.54
CA LEU A 154 14.22 -4.89 8.23
C LEU A 154 14.44 -3.77 7.21
N LEU A 155 14.18 -2.51 7.58
CA LEU A 155 14.40 -1.36 6.70
C LEU A 155 15.88 -1.22 6.33
N MET A 156 16.80 -1.37 7.29
CA MET A 156 18.24 -1.32 7.00
C MET A 156 18.69 -2.41 6.02
N SER A 157 18.16 -3.62 6.20
CA SER A 157 18.43 -4.74 5.30
C SER A 157 17.84 -4.52 3.92
N GLN A 158 16.59 -4.08 3.82
CA GLN A 158 15.88 -4.06 2.54
C GLN A 158 16.09 -2.79 1.74
N THR A 159 16.10 -1.64 2.40
CA THR A 159 16.27 -0.34 1.73
C THR A 159 17.73 -0.02 1.47
N PHE A 160 18.63 -0.34 2.41
CA PHE A 160 20.05 0.01 2.28
C PHE A 160 20.96 -1.18 1.95
N HIS A 161 20.42 -2.40 1.91
CA HIS A 161 21.18 -3.63 1.64
C HIS A 161 22.36 -3.82 2.60
N TRP A 162 22.19 -3.39 3.86
CA TRP A 162 23.21 -3.60 4.86
C TRP A 162 23.28 -5.09 5.23
N SER A 163 24.51 -5.61 5.34
CA SER A 163 24.74 -6.95 5.86
C SER A 163 24.37 -7.01 7.34
N GLU A 164 24.09 -8.23 7.83
CA GLU A 164 23.84 -8.50 9.26
C GLU A 164 24.96 -7.92 10.15
N THR A 165 26.21 -8.03 9.71
CA THR A 165 27.39 -7.48 10.39
C THR A 165 27.38 -5.95 10.45
N ARG A 166 26.97 -5.29 9.38
CA ARG A 166 26.91 -3.82 9.31
C ARG A 166 25.78 -3.28 10.17
N ILE A 167 24.63 -3.95 10.17
CA ILE A 167 23.49 -3.61 11.02
C ILE A 167 23.88 -3.76 12.50
N ALA A 168 24.50 -4.89 12.87
CA ALA A 168 24.96 -5.11 14.24
C ALA A 168 25.97 -4.04 14.70
N ALA A 169 26.96 -3.72 13.87
CA ALA A 169 27.94 -2.69 14.19
C ALA A 169 27.31 -1.30 14.35
N TYR A 170 26.31 -0.95 13.52
CA TYR A 170 25.57 0.30 13.65
C TYR A 170 24.80 0.36 14.98
N LEU A 171 24.02 -0.68 15.28
CA LEU A 171 23.23 -0.74 16.52
C LEU A 171 24.12 -0.70 17.78
N GLN A 172 25.29 -1.36 17.75
CA GLN A 172 26.28 -1.28 18.83
C GLN A 172 26.83 0.14 19.03
N ALA A 173 27.03 0.89 17.94
CA ALA A 173 27.45 2.29 18.04
C ALA A 173 26.34 3.20 18.64
N GLU A 174 25.08 2.84 18.45
CA GLU A 174 23.91 3.51 19.06
C GLU A 174 23.59 3.00 20.48
N GLY A 175 24.39 2.08 21.03
CA GLY A 175 24.29 1.60 22.42
C GLY A 175 23.56 0.27 22.60
N GLU A 176 23.14 -0.40 21.52
CA GLU A 176 22.47 -1.71 21.57
C GLU A 176 23.49 -2.87 21.64
N THR A 177 23.30 -3.82 22.54
CA THR A 177 24.17 -5.01 22.63
C THR A 177 23.60 -6.17 21.83
N ILE A 178 23.69 -6.10 20.50
CA ILE A 178 23.16 -7.11 19.57
C ILE A 178 24.26 -7.63 18.64
N SER A 179 24.38 -8.94 18.51
CA SER A 179 25.33 -9.62 17.63
C SER A 179 24.78 -9.82 16.21
N SER A 180 25.66 -10.06 15.23
CA SER A 180 25.24 -10.37 13.85
C SER A 180 24.34 -11.61 13.75
N GLN A 181 24.52 -12.59 14.65
CA GLN A 181 23.69 -13.80 14.67
C GLN A 181 22.28 -13.50 15.20
N GLU A 182 22.16 -12.62 16.19
CA GLU A 182 20.87 -12.12 16.67
C GLU A 182 20.16 -11.30 15.59
N ILE A 183 20.88 -10.44 14.85
CA ILE A 183 20.31 -9.72 13.69
C ILE A 183 19.73 -10.69 12.67
N LYS A 184 20.43 -11.78 12.36
CA LYS A 184 19.91 -12.82 11.45
C LYS A 184 18.62 -13.44 11.95
N SER A 185 18.55 -13.77 13.26
CA SER A 185 17.32 -14.31 13.86
C SER A 185 16.19 -13.30 13.83
N LEU A 186 16.47 -12.03 14.16
CA LEU A 186 15.49 -10.95 14.10
C LEU A 186 14.97 -10.74 12.68
N LEU A 187 15.84 -10.73 11.66
CA LEU A 187 15.39 -10.68 10.26
C LEU A 187 14.43 -11.82 9.91
N GLN A 188 14.76 -13.06 10.30
CA GLN A 188 13.88 -14.21 10.08
C GLN A 188 12.53 -14.05 10.79
N GLN A 189 12.53 -13.57 12.04
CA GLN A 189 11.32 -13.28 12.79
C GLN A 189 10.47 -12.19 12.10
N GLY A 190 11.12 -11.14 11.61
CA GLY A 190 10.48 -10.05 10.88
C GLY A 190 9.80 -10.52 9.60
N TYR A 191 10.47 -11.35 8.80
CA TYR A 191 9.86 -11.93 7.60
C TYR A 191 8.71 -12.87 7.93
N HIS A 192 8.85 -13.69 8.96
CA HIS A 192 7.77 -14.58 9.42
C HIS A 192 6.54 -13.78 9.90
N HIS A 193 6.76 -12.66 10.60
CA HIS A 193 5.67 -11.76 10.99
C HIS A 193 5.01 -11.13 9.76
N LEU A 194 5.78 -10.70 8.76
CA LEU A 194 5.23 -10.14 7.52
C LEU A 194 4.35 -11.15 6.78
N ASP A 195 4.80 -12.41 6.68
CA ASP A 195 4.07 -13.47 5.97
C ASP A 195 2.77 -13.90 6.69
N ASN A 196 2.81 -14.01 8.02
CA ASN A 196 1.67 -14.47 8.80
C ASN A 196 0.59 -13.41 9.04
N ASN A 197 0.95 -12.12 8.98
CA ASN A 197 0.01 -11.03 9.27
C ASN A 197 -0.54 -10.36 8.01
N LEU A 198 -0.04 -10.72 6.82
CA LEU A 198 -0.66 -10.28 5.57
C LEU A 198 -1.93 -11.09 5.29
N PRO A 199 -3.06 -10.47 4.94
CA PRO A 199 -4.27 -11.19 4.57
C PRO A 199 -4.04 -12.24 3.49
N GLU A 200 -4.61 -13.43 3.66
CA GLU A 200 -4.45 -14.56 2.72
C GLU A 200 -4.91 -14.21 1.30
N ASP A 201 -5.98 -13.43 1.18
CA ASP A 201 -6.48 -12.97 -0.12
C ASP A 201 -5.57 -11.94 -0.79
N ILE A 202 -4.89 -11.08 -0.02
CA ILE A 202 -3.84 -10.19 -0.54
C ILE A 202 -2.65 -11.02 -1.03
N LYS A 203 -2.23 -12.06 -0.28
CA LYS A 203 -1.19 -12.97 -0.74
C LYS A 203 -1.58 -13.66 -2.04
N ALA A 204 -2.82 -14.15 -2.13
CA ALA A 204 -3.34 -14.80 -3.35
C ALA A 204 -3.35 -13.83 -4.55
N ILE A 205 -3.81 -12.59 -4.36
CA ILE A 205 -3.93 -11.60 -5.44
C ILE A 205 -2.55 -11.17 -5.98
N TYR A 206 -1.55 -11.02 -5.11
CA TYR A 206 -0.29 -10.36 -5.47
C TYR A 206 0.92 -11.29 -5.57
N PHE A 207 0.88 -12.46 -4.96
CA PHE A 207 2.02 -13.40 -4.90
C PHE A 207 1.73 -14.78 -5.51
N ASN A 208 0.51 -15.02 -6.04
CA ASN A 208 0.10 -16.22 -6.80
C ASN A 208 0.57 -17.56 -6.20
N ASP A 209 -0.10 -18.11 -5.16
CA ASP A 209 0.05 -19.47 -4.57
C ASP A 209 1.46 -20.06 -4.30
N ASP A 210 2.55 -19.41 -4.71
CA ASP A 210 3.93 -19.73 -4.41
C ASP A 210 4.24 -19.17 -3.02
N MET A 211 3.60 -19.75 -2.02
CA MET A 211 3.75 -19.47 -0.58
C MET A 211 5.21 -19.56 -0.10
N LYS A 212 6.10 -20.21 -0.86
CA LYS A 212 7.56 -20.21 -0.60
C LYS A 212 8.25 -18.88 -0.96
N GLN A 213 7.56 -17.98 -1.64
CA GLN A 213 8.12 -16.74 -2.15
C GLN A 213 7.57 -15.49 -1.48
N VAL A 214 6.58 -15.51 -0.58
CA VAL A 214 6.06 -14.27 0.01
C VAL A 214 7.18 -13.46 0.70
N SER A 215 8.08 -14.09 1.45
CA SER A 215 9.27 -13.42 1.98
C SER A 215 10.24 -12.94 0.89
N THR A 216 10.41 -13.69 -0.20
CA THR A 216 11.29 -13.34 -1.34
C THR A 216 10.69 -12.23 -2.23
N SER A 217 9.38 -12.19 -2.35
CA SER A 217 8.57 -11.23 -3.09
C SER A 217 8.35 -9.97 -2.28
N ILE A 218 8.16 -10.07 -0.96
CA ILE A 218 8.28 -8.93 -0.05
C ILE A 218 9.71 -8.39 -0.07
N ASN A 219 10.74 -9.24 -0.18
CA ASN A 219 12.10 -8.78 -0.41
C ASN A 219 12.26 -8.09 -1.77
N GLN A 220 11.54 -8.48 -2.82
CA GLN A 220 11.50 -7.74 -4.10
C GLN A 220 10.70 -6.43 -3.98
N PHE A 221 9.67 -6.43 -3.13
CA PHE A 221 8.79 -5.30 -2.86
C PHE A 221 9.49 -4.19 -2.06
N LEU A 222 10.30 -4.59 -1.08
CA LEU A 222 11.12 -3.69 -0.26
C LEU A 222 12.48 -3.39 -0.91
N LYS A 223 12.87 -4.12 -1.96
CA LYS A 223 14.01 -3.80 -2.80
C LYS A 223 13.69 -2.56 -3.63
N VAL A 224 14.25 -1.46 -3.17
CA VAL A 224 14.35 -0.24 -3.94
C VAL A 224 15.32 -0.48 -5.11
N SER A 225 14.83 -0.42 -6.34
CA SER A 225 15.69 -0.33 -7.53
C SER A 225 16.51 0.95 -7.47
N LYS A 226 17.82 0.83 -7.68
CA LYS A 226 18.78 1.95 -7.72
C LYS A 226 18.49 2.91 -8.87
#